data_AF-A0A2E0LAK9-F1
#
_entry.id   AF-A0A2E0LAK9-F1
#
_cell.length_a   1.000
_cell.length_b   1.000
_cell.length_c   1.000
_cell.angle_alpha   90.00
_cell.angle_beta   90.00
_cell.angle_gamma   90.00
#
_symmetry.space_group_name_H-M   'P 1'
#
loop_
_entity.id
_entity.type
_entity.pdbx_description
1 polymer ?
#
loop_
_entity_poly.entity_id
_entity_poly.type
_entity_poly.pdbx_seq_one_letter_code
_entity_poly.pdbx_strand_id
1 'polypeptide(L)'
;MAIIINHSTDSALAERLRADLAAITEPAVVVLVSAKASHDAAFEGALIEAIEGNQRIIPVLVEAVPLPPLIEHLRPVDFSEDYAIDDLVARLEAAPGEMHMKVHTPRTMASNRRVGVVVGVMALIMFVVGLYGVGVLGLQAPAEEYEAVETEIIQTRNAYIDAALPRSTEDAASFQATVENAAPTLRPILAATATAIAGD
;
A
#
# COMPACT_ATOMS: atom_id res chain seq x y z
N MET A 1 -7.66 28.06 -21.81
CA MET A 1 -7.30 27.72 -23.21
C MET A 1 -7.32 26.22 -23.32
N ALA A 2 -8.13 25.68 -24.23
CA ALA A 2 -8.24 24.25 -24.44
C ALA A 2 -7.02 23.70 -25.20
N ILE A 3 -6.44 22.61 -24.70
CA ILE A 3 -5.39 21.85 -25.40
C ILE A 3 -6.09 20.70 -26.11
N ILE A 4 -5.77 20.47 -27.38
CA ILE A 4 -6.34 19.36 -28.15
C ILE A 4 -5.26 18.32 -28.41
N ILE A 5 -5.49 17.11 -27.91
CA ILE A 5 -4.67 15.94 -28.19
C ILE A 5 -5.35 15.17 -29.31
N ASN A 6 -4.66 15.00 -30.43
CA ASN A 6 -5.20 14.35 -31.61
C ASN A 6 -4.14 13.52 -32.33
N HIS A 7 -4.58 12.48 -33.05
CA HIS A 7 -3.74 11.81 -34.02
C HIS A 7 -3.66 12.64 -35.32
N SER A 8 -2.63 12.41 -36.14
CA SER A 8 -2.38 13.16 -37.39
C SER A 8 -3.54 13.07 -38.39
N THR A 9 -4.26 11.95 -38.41
CA THR A 9 -5.47 11.74 -39.24
C THR A 9 -6.65 12.62 -38.84
N ASP A 10 -6.69 13.06 -37.60
CA ASP A 10 -7.83 13.79 -37.02
C ASP A 10 -7.53 15.30 -36.97
N SER A 11 -6.45 15.73 -37.64
CA SER A 11 -5.95 17.11 -37.64
C SER A 11 -6.96 18.13 -38.15
N ALA A 12 -7.74 17.80 -39.20
CA ALA A 12 -8.77 18.70 -39.72
C ALA A 12 -9.89 18.96 -38.70
N LEU A 13 -10.33 17.93 -37.98
CA LEU A 13 -11.31 18.05 -36.91
C LEU A 13 -10.73 18.82 -35.72
N ALA A 14 -9.46 18.55 -35.39
CA ALA A 14 -8.75 19.27 -34.34
C ALA A 14 -8.63 20.77 -34.64
N GLU A 15 -8.28 21.18 -35.86
CA GLU A 15 -8.23 22.60 -36.23
C GLU A 15 -9.59 23.27 -36.14
N ARG A 16 -10.65 22.59 -36.59
CA ARG A 16 -12.02 23.08 -36.46
C ARG A 16 -12.39 23.28 -34.99
N LEU A 17 -12.11 22.29 -34.14
CA LEU A 17 -12.33 22.40 -32.70
C LEU A 17 -11.49 23.50 -32.06
N ARG A 18 -10.24 23.73 -32.48
CA ARG A 18 -9.45 24.86 -31.96
C ARG A 18 -10.09 26.20 -32.27
N ALA A 19 -10.64 26.35 -33.48
CA ALA A 19 -11.35 27.56 -33.86
C ALA A 19 -12.63 27.75 -33.03
N ASP A 20 -13.45 26.70 -32.89
CA ASP A 20 -14.72 26.75 -32.17
C ASP A 20 -14.52 26.96 -30.65
N LEU A 21 -13.47 26.36 -30.08
CA LEU A 21 -13.14 26.46 -28.65
C LEU A 21 -12.25 27.67 -28.31
N ALA A 22 -11.89 28.52 -29.28
CA ALA A 22 -11.03 29.68 -29.06
C ALA A 22 -11.61 30.68 -28.05
N ALA A 23 -12.94 30.75 -27.95
CA ALA A 23 -13.65 31.62 -27.01
C ALA A 23 -13.67 31.07 -25.57
N ILE A 24 -13.35 29.78 -25.37
CA ILE A 24 -13.45 29.13 -24.06
C ILE A 24 -12.17 29.40 -23.25
N THR A 25 -12.36 30.06 -22.10
CA THR A 25 -11.25 30.48 -21.25
C THR A 25 -10.77 29.37 -20.33
N GLU A 26 -11.64 28.42 -19.99
CA GLU A 26 -11.32 27.34 -19.07
C GLU A 26 -10.18 26.44 -19.59
N PRO A 27 -9.25 26.01 -18.72
CA PRO A 27 -8.21 25.06 -19.09
C PRO A 27 -8.79 23.64 -19.11
N ALA A 28 -8.85 23.05 -20.28
CA ALA A 28 -9.25 21.65 -20.46
C ALA A 28 -8.43 21.01 -21.59
N VAL A 29 -8.31 19.69 -21.53
CA VAL A 29 -7.71 18.87 -22.56
C VAL A 29 -8.81 18.09 -23.25
N VAL A 30 -9.02 18.40 -24.52
CA VAL A 30 -9.94 17.65 -25.39
C VAL A 30 -9.12 16.57 -26.07
N VAL A 31 -9.52 15.32 -25.88
CA VAL A 31 -8.80 14.15 -26.40
C VAL A 31 -9.64 13.52 -27.51
N LEU A 32 -9.15 13.60 -28.75
CA LEU A 32 -9.80 12.98 -29.90
C LEU A 32 -9.44 11.49 -29.94
N VAL A 33 -10.43 10.64 -29.72
CA VAL A 33 -10.27 9.19 -29.68
C VAL A 33 -10.77 8.60 -31.01
N SER A 34 -9.83 8.03 -31.76
CA SER A 34 -10.06 7.27 -32.99
C SER A 34 -9.33 5.93 -32.91
N ALA A 35 -9.67 4.97 -33.78
CA ALA A 35 -9.00 3.66 -33.80
C ALA A 35 -7.49 3.76 -34.07
N LYS A 36 -7.05 4.83 -34.74
CA LYS A 36 -5.62 5.10 -35.00
C LYS A 36 -4.94 5.76 -33.80
N ALA A 37 -5.63 6.68 -33.12
CA ALA A 37 -5.10 7.34 -31.94
C ALA A 37 -4.81 6.34 -30.80
N SER A 38 -5.64 5.31 -30.62
CA SER A 38 -5.47 4.30 -29.56
C SER A 38 -4.20 3.45 -29.68
N HIS A 39 -3.53 3.46 -30.83
CA HIS A 39 -2.30 2.71 -31.09
C HIS A 39 -1.07 3.61 -31.30
N ASP A 40 -1.22 4.93 -31.20
CA ASP A 40 -0.12 5.87 -31.38
C ASP A 40 0.59 6.19 -30.07
N ALA A 41 1.90 5.95 -30.02
CA ALA A 41 2.74 6.21 -28.87
C ALA A 41 2.83 7.72 -28.54
N ALA A 42 2.74 8.59 -29.55
CA ALA A 42 2.75 10.03 -29.32
C ALA A 42 1.45 10.51 -28.66
N PHE A 43 0.31 10.01 -29.13
CA PHE A 43 -0.99 10.23 -28.50
C PHE A 43 -1.03 9.72 -27.05
N GLU A 44 -0.58 8.50 -26.80
CA GLU A 44 -0.54 7.92 -25.46
C GLU A 44 0.36 8.75 -24.52
N GLY A 45 1.53 9.18 -25.00
CA GLY A 45 2.45 10.03 -24.24
C GLY A 45 1.81 11.38 -23.84
N ALA A 46 1.14 12.04 -24.77
CA ALA A 46 0.43 13.30 -24.50
C ALA A 46 -0.75 13.11 -23.53
N LEU A 47 -1.50 12.01 -23.66
CA LEU A 47 -2.59 11.66 -22.75
C LEU A 47 -2.08 11.43 -21.33
N ILE A 48 -0.97 10.70 -21.18
CA ILE A 48 -0.33 10.48 -19.89
C ILE A 48 0.13 11.81 -19.28
N GLU A 49 0.74 12.70 -20.06
CA GLU A 49 1.16 14.01 -19.58
C GLU A 49 -0.02 14.85 -19.07
N ALA A 50 -1.15 14.83 -19.78
CA ALA A 50 -2.37 15.51 -19.34
C ALA A 50 -2.91 14.95 -18.00
N ILE A 51 -2.89 13.62 -17.84
CA ILE A 51 -3.30 12.96 -16.59
C ILE A 51 -2.35 13.32 -15.45
N GLU A 52 -1.03 13.27 -15.68
CA GLU A 52 -0.02 13.62 -14.67
C GLU A 52 -0.08 15.10 -14.27
N GLY A 53 -0.44 15.97 -15.21
CA GLY A 53 -0.68 17.39 -14.99
C GLY A 53 -1.97 17.70 -14.24
N ASN A 54 -2.74 16.69 -13.82
CA ASN A 54 -4.07 16.83 -13.21
C ASN A 54 -5.01 17.72 -14.03
N GLN A 55 -4.91 17.62 -15.36
CA GLN A 55 -5.69 18.44 -16.27
C GLN A 55 -7.11 17.86 -16.41
N ARG A 56 -8.08 18.73 -16.70
CA ARG A 56 -9.45 18.33 -17.00
C ARG A 56 -9.50 17.67 -18.38
N ILE A 57 -9.77 16.37 -18.47
CA ILE A 57 -9.76 15.61 -19.72
C ILE A 57 -11.20 15.36 -20.16
N ILE A 58 -11.51 15.68 -21.41
CA ILE A 58 -12.80 15.40 -22.03
C ILE A 58 -12.53 14.53 -23.26
N PRO A 59 -12.88 13.23 -23.23
CA PRO A 59 -12.78 12.38 -24.40
C PRO A 59 -13.85 12.75 -25.42
N VAL A 60 -13.45 12.84 -26.68
CA VAL A 60 -14.34 13.02 -27.82
C VAL A 60 -14.14 11.85 -28.76
N LEU A 61 -15.18 11.05 -28.98
CA LEU A 61 -15.13 9.91 -29.89
C LEU A 61 -15.30 10.38 -31.33
N VAL A 62 -14.28 10.21 -32.16
CA VAL A 62 -14.36 10.49 -33.60
C VAL A 62 -15.01 9.32 -34.34
N GLU A 63 -14.90 8.12 -33.78
CA GLU A 63 -15.43 6.87 -34.31
C GLU A 63 -15.98 6.05 -33.13
N ALA A 64 -16.87 5.10 -33.40
CA ALA A 64 -17.42 4.18 -32.39
C ALA A 64 -16.36 3.17 -31.91
N VAL A 65 -15.45 3.62 -31.06
CA VAL A 65 -14.28 2.89 -30.56
C VAL A 65 -14.28 2.91 -29.03
N PRO A 66 -13.90 1.81 -28.36
CA PRO A 66 -13.78 1.81 -26.90
C PRO A 66 -12.71 2.81 -26.43
N LEU A 67 -12.97 3.46 -25.29
CA LEU A 67 -12.01 4.37 -24.67
C LEU A 67 -10.76 3.61 -24.21
N PRO A 68 -9.56 4.23 -24.27
CA PRO A 68 -8.35 3.69 -23.68
C PRO A 68 -8.52 3.43 -22.17
N PRO A 69 -7.91 2.37 -21.61
CA PRO A 69 -8.04 2.03 -20.19
C PRO A 69 -7.72 3.18 -19.22
N LEU A 70 -6.82 4.10 -19.61
CA LEU A 70 -6.45 5.26 -18.80
C LEU A 70 -7.60 6.25 -18.57
N ILE A 71 -8.57 6.30 -19.49
CA ILE A 71 -9.71 7.24 -19.50
C ILE A 71 -11.06 6.54 -19.67
N GLU A 72 -11.11 5.21 -19.51
CA GLU A 72 -12.33 4.41 -19.68
C GLU A 72 -13.46 4.81 -18.71
N HIS A 73 -13.10 5.40 -17.58
CA HIS A 73 -14.01 5.87 -16.55
C HIS A 73 -14.61 7.25 -16.87
N LEU A 74 -14.10 7.93 -17.90
CA LEU A 74 -14.60 9.25 -18.30
C LEU A 74 -15.80 9.09 -19.24
N ARG A 75 -16.77 10.00 -19.11
CA ARG A 75 -17.91 10.07 -20.03
C ARG A 75 -17.49 10.79 -21.32
N PRO A 76 -17.48 10.12 -22.48
CA PRO A 76 -17.10 10.74 -23.74
C PRO A 76 -18.24 11.60 -24.31
N VAL A 77 -17.88 12.54 -25.19
CA VAL A 77 -18.78 13.20 -26.13
C VAL A 77 -18.66 12.50 -27.47
N ASP A 78 -19.77 12.12 -28.08
CA ASP A 78 -19.77 11.33 -29.31
C ASP A 78 -19.86 12.22 -30.55
N PHE A 79 -18.80 12.22 -31.37
CA PHE A 79 -18.72 12.91 -32.66
C PHE A 79 -18.73 11.92 -33.84
N SER A 80 -19.01 10.64 -33.59
CA SER A 80 -18.94 9.59 -34.62
C SER A 80 -20.05 9.69 -35.66
N GLU A 81 -21.23 10.18 -35.27
CA GLU A 81 -22.37 10.38 -36.17
C GLU A 81 -22.49 11.83 -36.62
N ASP A 82 -22.42 12.79 -35.68
CA ASP A 82 -22.62 14.21 -35.93
C ASP A 82 -21.63 15.09 -35.14
N TYR A 83 -21.35 16.29 -35.65
CA TYR A 83 -20.48 17.26 -34.98
C TYR A 83 -21.21 17.95 -33.81
N ALA A 84 -21.24 17.29 -32.65
CA ALA A 84 -21.96 17.71 -31.44
C ALA A 84 -21.19 18.75 -30.60
N ILE A 85 -20.82 19.89 -31.20
CA ILE A 85 -20.04 20.94 -30.52
C ILE A 85 -20.76 21.53 -29.30
N ASP A 86 -22.08 21.70 -29.37
CA ASP A 86 -22.86 22.28 -28.28
C ASP A 86 -22.78 21.41 -27.02
N ASP A 87 -22.76 20.08 -27.17
CA ASP A 87 -22.60 19.13 -26.06
C ASP A 87 -21.20 19.23 -25.43
N LEU A 88 -20.17 19.43 -26.25
CA LEU A 88 -18.80 19.61 -25.78
C LEU A 88 -18.64 20.93 -25.03
N VAL A 89 -19.22 22.02 -25.53
CA VAL A 89 -19.22 23.33 -24.87
C VAL A 89 -19.97 23.27 -23.55
N ALA A 90 -21.17 22.68 -23.54
CA ALA A 90 -21.94 22.47 -22.32
C ALA A 90 -21.16 21.63 -21.30
N ARG A 91 -20.39 20.64 -21.76
CA ARG A 91 -19.54 19.83 -20.89
C ARG A 91 -18.33 20.58 -20.35
N LEU A 92 -17.80 21.55 -21.10
CA LEU A 92 -16.72 22.44 -20.66
C LEU A 92 -17.23 23.46 -19.64
N GLU A 93 -18.39 24.07 -19.87
CA GLU A 93 -18.99 25.07 -18.98
C GLU A 93 -19.62 24.47 -17.72
N ALA A 94 -20.00 23.19 -17.74
CA ALA A 94 -20.42 22.48 -16.54
C ALA A 94 -19.30 22.60 -15.48
N ALA A 95 -19.69 23.08 -14.28
CA ALA A 95 -18.83 23.35 -13.12
C ALA A 95 -17.73 22.28 -12.92
N PRO A 96 -16.54 22.64 -12.38
CA PRO A 96 -15.34 21.80 -12.39
C PRO A 96 -15.61 20.46 -11.71
N GLY A 97 -15.94 19.47 -12.53
CA GLY A 97 -16.49 18.20 -12.09
C GLY A 97 -15.42 17.13 -12.00
N GLU A 98 -15.31 16.57 -10.80
CA GLU A 98 -14.63 15.34 -10.40
C GLU A 98 -13.10 15.34 -10.60
N MET A 99 -12.37 15.48 -9.49
CA MET A 99 -10.94 15.17 -9.44
C MET A 99 -10.75 13.75 -9.97
N HIS A 100 -10.03 13.63 -11.08
CA HIS A 100 -9.74 12.33 -11.66
C HIS A 100 -8.99 11.47 -10.67
N MET A 101 -9.47 10.24 -10.48
CA MET A 101 -8.78 9.27 -9.66
C MET A 101 -7.38 9.10 -10.24
N LYS A 102 -6.34 9.34 -9.42
CA LYS A 102 -4.95 9.29 -9.88
C LYS A 102 -4.62 7.86 -10.33
N VAL A 103 -4.72 7.59 -11.63
CA VAL A 103 -4.36 6.31 -12.21
C VAL A 103 -2.84 6.17 -12.17
N HIS A 104 -2.35 4.98 -11.81
CA HIS A 104 -0.91 4.69 -11.85
C HIS A 104 -0.42 4.71 -13.30
N THR A 105 0.20 5.82 -13.71
CA THR A 105 0.86 5.92 -15.01
C THR A 105 2.12 5.05 -15.04
N PRO A 106 2.55 4.53 -16.21
CA PRO A 106 3.78 3.74 -16.33
C PRO A 106 5.02 4.45 -15.75
N ARG A 107 5.06 5.79 -15.85
CA ARG A 107 6.13 6.62 -15.29
C ARG A 107 6.13 6.64 -13.76
N THR A 108 4.96 6.76 -13.13
CA THR A 108 4.85 6.64 -11.67
C THR A 108 5.23 5.24 -11.19
N MET A 109 4.86 4.19 -11.92
CA MET A 109 5.29 2.82 -11.62
C MET A 109 6.82 2.66 -11.70
N ALA A 110 7.47 3.24 -12.72
CA ALA A 110 8.92 3.20 -12.86
C ALA A 110 9.65 3.98 -11.76
N SER A 111 9.11 5.13 -11.35
CA SER A 111 9.66 5.92 -10.23
C SER A 111 9.54 5.16 -8.90
N ASN A 112 8.37 4.57 -8.62
CA ASN A 112 8.14 3.78 -7.42
C ASN A 112 9.08 2.56 -7.34
N ARG A 113 9.39 1.92 -8.47
CA ARG A 113 10.40 0.84 -8.51
C ARG A 113 11.78 1.34 -8.11
N ARG A 114 12.21 2.53 -8.55
CA ARG A 114 13.51 3.10 -8.15
C ARG A 114 13.55 3.38 -6.66
N VAL A 115 12.48 3.96 -6.10
CA VAL A 115 12.37 4.19 -4.65
C VAL A 115 12.45 2.87 -3.88
N GLY A 116 11.71 1.85 -4.33
CA GLY A 116 11.76 0.51 -3.74
C GLY A 116 13.16 -0.11 -3.75
N VAL A 117 13.91 0.04 -4.86
CA VAL A 117 15.30 -0.42 -4.95
C VAL A 117 16.20 0.30 -3.96
N VAL A 118 16.10 1.63 -3.84
CA VAL A 118 16.90 2.42 -2.90
C VAL A 118 16.62 2.00 -1.45
N VAL A 119 15.34 1.86 -1.08
CA VAL A 119 14.94 1.40 0.27
C VAL A 119 15.44 -0.02 0.52
N GLY A 120 15.33 -0.92 -0.46
CA GLY A 120 15.82 -2.29 -0.35
C GLY A 120 17.34 -2.36 -0.14
N VAL A 121 18.11 -1.55 -0.86
CA VAL A 121 19.56 -1.46 -0.68
C VAL A 121 19.91 -0.93 0.70
N MET A 122 19.23 0.11 1.18
CA MET A 122 19.44 0.62 2.54
C MET A 122 19.16 -0.44 3.61
N ALA A 123 18.03 -1.15 3.49
CA ALA A 123 17.67 -2.21 4.42
C ALA A 123 18.72 -3.34 4.44
N LEU A 124 19.23 -3.72 3.26
CA LEU A 124 20.30 -4.71 3.14
C LEU A 124 21.59 -4.25 3.83
N ILE A 125 21.98 -2.98 3.65
CA ILE A 125 23.16 -2.41 4.32
C ILE A 125 22.98 -2.46 5.84
N MET A 126 21.83 -2.01 6.36
CA MET A 126 21.56 -2.06 7.81
C MET A 126 21.61 -3.49 8.35
N PHE A 127 21.09 -4.46 7.59
CA PHE A 127 21.15 -5.87 7.96
C PHE A 127 22.59 -6.39 8.02
N VAL A 128 23.41 -6.11 7.00
CA VAL A 128 24.82 -6.53 6.97
C VAL A 128 25.63 -5.87 8.09
N VAL A 129 25.38 -4.59 8.36
CA VAL A 129 26.02 -3.87 9.48
C VAL A 129 25.63 -4.48 10.82
N GLY A 130 24.36 -4.85 11.03
CA GLY A 130 23.91 -5.54 12.23
C GLY A 130 24.60 -6.90 12.41
N LEU A 131 24.67 -7.70 11.35
CA LEU A 131 25.34 -9.00 11.36
C LEU A 131 26.84 -8.87 11.67
N TYR A 132 27.51 -7.86 11.09
CA TYR A 132 28.90 -7.54 11.39
C TYR A 132 29.09 -7.09 12.85
N GLY A 133 28.19 -6.24 13.36
CA GLY A 133 28.20 -5.77 14.74
C GLY A 133 28.13 -6.91 15.75
N VAL A 134 27.19 -7.84 15.57
CA VAL A 134 27.02 -8.98 16.47
C VAL A 134 28.12 -10.03 16.26
N GLY A 135 28.39 -10.41 15.00
CA GLY A 135 29.26 -11.54 14.68
C GLY A 135 30.77 -11.25 14.70
N VAL A 136 31.18 -10.02 14.39
CA VAL A 136 32.61 -9.65 14.29
C VAL A 136 33.02 -8.73 15.43
N LEU A 137 32.22 -7.69 15.72
CA LEU A 137 32.54 -6.74 16.80
C LEU A 137 32.14 -7.25 18.19
N GLY A 138 31.37 -8.35 18.25
CA GLY A 138 30.92 -8.93 19.52
C GLY A 138 29.97 -8.00 20.28
N LEU A 139 29.23 -7.13 19.58
CA LEU A 139 28.17 -6.33 20.20
C LEU A 139 27.07 -7.29 20.68
N GLN A 140 27.01 -7.49 21.99
CA GLN A 140 25.99 -8.26 22.67
C GLN A 140 25.11 -7.31 23.48
N ALA A 141 23.85 -7.66 23.66
CA ALA A 141 23.00 -6.93 24.59
C ALA A 141 23.56 -7.08 26.02
N PRO A 142 23.42 -6.05 26.88
CA PRO A 142 23.92 -6.09 28.24
C PRO A 142 23.39 -7.32 28.99
N ALA A 143 24.26 -8.03 29.70
CA ALA A 143 23.89 -9.21 30.48
C ALA A 143 22.79 -8.92 31.51
N GLU A 144 22.77 -7.69 32.05
CA GLU A 144 21.79 -7.20 33.02
C GLU A 144 20.34 -7.31 32.49
N GLU A 145 20.10 -7.14 31.19
CA GLU A 145 18.76 -7.29 30.60
C GLU A 145 18.29 -8.76 30.60
N TYR A 146 19.22 -9.70 30.40
CA TYR A 146 18.91 -11.14 30.47
C TYR A 146 18.71 -11.61 31.90
N GLU A 147 19.56 -11.13 32.82
CA GLU A 147 19.49 -11.47 34.24
C GLU A 147 18.18 -10.97 34.88
N ALA A 148 17.68 -9.80 34.48
CA ALA A 148 16.41 -9.27 34.96
C ALA A 148 15.22 -10.16 34.59
N VAL A 149 15.16 -10.61 33.33
CA VAL A 149 14.10 -11.51 32.83
C VAL A 149 14.20 -12.89 33.49
N GLU A 150 15.40 -13.45 33.60
CA GLU A 150 15.58 -14.74 34.26
C GLU A 150 15.19 -14.67 35.75
N THR A 151 15.56 -13.58 36.43
CA THR A 151 15.15 -13.33 37.81
C THR A 151 13.64 -13.26 37.96
N GLU A 152 12.94 -12.55 37.07
CA GLU A 152 11.47 -12.47 37.09
C GLU A 152 10.80 -13.83 36.82
N ILE A 153 11.34 -14.62 35.88
CA ILE A 153 10.86 -15.98 35.60
C ILE A 153 11.04 -16.87 36.84
N ILE A 154 12.21 -16.82 37.49
CA ILE A 154 12.49 -17.61 38.69
C ILE A 154 11.57 -17.20 39.84
N GLN A 155 11.40 -15.89 40.08
CA GLN A 155 10.52 -15.40 41.15
C GLN A 155 9.06 -15.80 40.91
N THR A 156 8.57 -15.66 39.67
CA THR A 156 7.22 -16.07 39.31
C THR A 156 7.03 -17.58 39.50
N ARG A 157 7.97 -18.39 39.02
CA ARG A 157 7.96 -19.84 39.19
C ARG A 157 7.94 -20.22 40.67
N ASN A 158 8.81 -19.61 41.47
CA ASN A 158 8.90 -19.91 42.89
C ASN A 158 7.62 -19.50 43.63
N ALA A 159 7.01 -18.36 43.30
CA ALA A 159 5.73 -17.95 43.88
C ALA A 159 4.60 -18.96 43.61
N TYR A 160 4.53 -19.53 42.39
CA TYR A 160 3.57 -20.59 42.06
C TYR A 160 3.87 -21.89 42.82
N ILE A 161 5.14 -22.24 42.98
CA ILE A 161 5.56 -23.43 43.74
C ILE A 161 5.20 -23.27 45.22
N ASP A 162 5.58 -22.17 45.84
CA ASP A 162 5.37 -21.88 47.26
C ASP A 162 3.88 -21.77 47.64
N ALA A 163 3.02 -21.39 46.69
CA ALA A 163 1.58 -21.35 46.87
C ALA A 163 0.94 -22.75 46.81
N ALA A 164 1.54 -23.69 46.07
CA ALA A 164 1.03 -25.04 45.86
C ALA A 164 1.63 -26.09 46.82
N LEU A 165 2.69 -25.74 47.57
CA LEU A 165 3.26 -26.61 48.59
C LEU A 165 2.29 -26.75 49.79
N PRO A 166 2.12 -27.98 50.32
CA PRO A 166 1.21 -28.21 51.44
C PRO A 166 1.79 -27.57 52.72
N ARG A 167 0.96 -26.82 53.45
CA ARG A 167 1.38 -26.13 54.69
C ARG A 167 0.81 -26.77 55.95
N SER A 168 -0.09 -27.74 55.78
CA SER A 168 -0.72 -28.48 56.86
C SER A 168 -0.85 -29.96 56.50
N THR A 169 -1.17 -30.79 57.50
CA THR A 169 -1.44 -32.22 57.30
C THR A 169 -2.69 -32.48 56.46
N GLU A 170 -3.65 -31.56 56.49
CA GLU A 170 -4.86 -31.61 55.66
C GLU A 170 -4.53 -31.31 54.19
N ASP A 171 -3.71 -30.28 53.94
CA ASP A 171 -3.23 -29.95 52.59
C ASP A 171 -2.39 -31.10 52.02
N ALA A 172 -1.54 -31.72 52.84
CA ALA A 172 -0.69 -32.84 52.44
C ALA A 172 -1.52 -34.05 51.95
N ALA A 173 -2.69 -34.30 52.54
CA ALA A 173 -3.60 -35.36 52.10
C ALA A 173 -4.20 -35.09 50.70
N SER A 174 -4.31 -33.81 50.31
CA SER A 174 -4.83 -33.37 49.01
C SER A 174 -3.74 -33.04 47.98
N PHE A 175 -2.46 -33.18 48.35
CA PHE A 175 -1.34 -32.68 47.56
C PHE A 175 -1.23 -33.34 46.17
N GLN A 176 -1.53 -34.64 46.06
CA GLN A 176 -1.51 -35.33 44.77
C GLN A 176 -2.48 -34.71 43.75
N ALA A 177 -3.70 -34.37 44.19
CA ALA A 177 -4.68 -33.70 43.33
C ALA A 177 -4.22 -32.28 42.94
N THR A 178 -3.49 -31.60 43.82
CA THR A 178 -2.88 -30.29 43.53
C THR A 178 -1.79 -30.41 42.45
N VAL A 179 -0.94 -31.44 42.49
CA VAL A 179 0.07 -31.72 41.46
C VAL A 179 -0.58 -32.12 40.13
N GLU A 180 -1.64 -32.93 40.15
CA GLU A 180 -2.35 -33.35 38.93
C GLU A 180 -3.04 -32.18 38.22
N ASN A 181 -3.55 -31.21 38.98
CA ASN A 181 -4.16 -30.00 38.45
C ASN A 181 -3.17 -28.90 38.06
N ALA A 182 -1.89 -29.02 38.46
CA ALA A 182 -0.85 -28.08 38.07
C ALA A 182 -0.46 -28.22 36.57
N ALA A 183 0.11 -27.15 36.02
CA ALA A 183 0.63 -27.14 34.66
C ALA A 183 1.68 -28.26 34.46
N PRO A 184 1.67 -29.00 33.33
CA PRO A 184 2.55 -30.15 33.11
C PRO A 184 4.04 -29.88 33.33
N THR A 185 4.50 -28.66 33.00
CA THR A 185 5.89 -28.22 33.18
C THR A 185 6.28 -28.00 34.65
N LEU A 186 5.32 -27.71 35.53
CA LEU A 186 5.56 -27.47 36.96
C LEU A 186 5.44 -28.73 37.81
N ARG A 187 4.72 -29.76 37.35
CA ARG A 187 4.51 -31.02 38.08
C ARG A 187 5.80 -31.69 38.58
N PRO A 188 6.84 -31.90 37.75
CA PRO A 188 8.07 -32.54 38.22
C PRO A 188 8.79 -31.68 39.26
N ILE A 189 8.70 -30.35 39.15
CA ILE A 189 9.33 -29.42 40.08
C ILE A 189 8.58 -29.44 41.43
N LEU A 190 7.26 -29.31 41.41
CA LEU A 190 6.41 -29.38 42.60
C LEU A 190 6.59 -30.69 43.37
N ALA A 191 6.59 -31.83 42.66
CA ALA A 191 6.79 -33.13 43.27
C ALA A 191 8.19 -33.26 43.89
N ALA A 192 9.24 -32.79 43.19
CA ALA A 192 10.60 -32.82 43.70
C ALA A 192 10.79 -31.91 44.92
N THR A 193 10.25 -30.68 44.89
CA THR A 193 10.33 -29.73 46.01
C THR A 193 9.60 -30.26 47.24
N ALA A 194 8.38 -30.78 47.09
CA ALA A 194 7.64 -31.35 48.21
C ALA A 194 8.33 -32.59 48.81
N THR A 195 8.93 -33.44 47.97
CA THR A 195 9.70 -34.61 48.41
C THR A 195 10.97 -34.20 49.15
N ALA A 196 11.66 -33.16 48.69
CA ALA A 196 12.84 -32.64 49.37
C ALA A 196 12.50 -32.09 50.76
N ILE A 197 11.42 -31.32 50.87
CA ILE A 197 10.96 -30.75 52.16
C ILE A 197 10.50 -31.84 53.14
N ALA A 198 9.88 -32.92 52.65
CA ALA A 198 9.42 -34.02 53.51
C ALA A 198 10.54 -34.98 53.95
N GLY A 199 11.71 -34.93 53.29
CA GLY A 199 12.88 -35.75 53.59
C GLY A 199 13.87 -35.13 54.57
N ASP A 200 13.75 -33.82 54.81
CA ASP A 200 14.46 -33.05 55.85
C ASP A 200 13.68 -33.05 57.18
#